data_AF-A0A1B9J0H2-F1
#
_entry.id   AF-A0A1B9J0H2-F1
#
_cell.length_a   1.000
_cell.length_b   1.000
_cell.length_c   1.000
_cell.angle_alpha   90.00
_cell.angle_beta   90.00
_cell.angle_gamma   90.00
#
_symmetry.space_group_name_H-M   'P 1'
#
loop_
_entity.id
_entity.type
_entity.pdbx_description
1 polymer ?
#
loop_
_entity_poly.entity_id
_entity_poly.type
_entity_poly.pdbx_seq_one_letter_code
_entity_poly.pdbx_strand_id
1 'polypeptide(L)'
;MSSDGDNDDFLYEDEYDDEFDQDDIDSTSEPDVYDAMSPAMEEAPQKKPYDVSWKVKTLQEIIDMQNKEITKVQSLLEVPASSAAILLRHYVWNSEKLQEQFWNDPAQALEAAGLSPPSSPTTHTSTQPTGVFECPICCMEYDYPSTYSMGCDHRFCKDCWIEYLSGKIKGEGESAKIQCMESGCKRIVREEIIDDLVTHDISKRYHNLLNAAFVADSPTLRWCPHPNCEYIIECSQAPTRMLNQLVPTVQCKCGDDLCFGCGYSASHRPVLCRIVKLWEKKCADDSETANWLQANTKECSKCQSTIEKNGGCNHMTCKKCKWEFCWVCMGPWSEHGTSWYQCNRFDEKSGIDARDTQAKSRASLERYLHYFNRWANHEHSAKLDAEFYQKTEKKMEQMQNSGNLSWIEVQFAKQAVDAVIKARITLKWSYCMAFYLKRNNMTELFEDNQRDLERAVENLGYLLEQNISDTDSIAKLRQDITNQAAYVQKRHDILMDDTLRGYLEVSYSAGDW
;
A
#
# COMPACT_ATOMS: atom_id res chain seq x y z
N MET A 1 44.72 15.31 -68.39
CA MET A 1 44.44 15.81 -69.75
C MET A 1 42.92 15.96 -69.81
N SER A 2 42.43 17.16 -69.50
CA SER A 2 42.03 18.21 -70.47
C SER A 2 40.61 17.91 -70.96
N SER A 3 39.57 18.56 -70.45
CA SER A 3 39.09 19.96 -70.66
C SER A 3 38.03 20.03 -71.77
N ASP A 4 37.03 20.88 -71.50
CA ASP A 4 36.14 21.57 -72.46
C ASP A 4 35.07 20.71 -73.17
N GLY A 5 33.86 21.16 -73.46
CA GLY A 5 33.20 22.46 -73.35
C GLY A 5 31.94 22.45 -74.24
N ASP A 6 30.86 23.07 -73.75
CA ASP A 6 29.84 23.90 -74.40
C ASP A 6 29.02 23.54 -75.67
N ASN A 7 27.74 23.99 -75.58
CA ASN A 7 26.82 24.59 -76.57
C ASN A 7 26.08 23.70 -77.60
N ASP A 8 24.73 23.68 -77.57
CA ASP A 8 23.76 24.53 -78.32
C ASP A 8 23.16 23.65 -79.45
N ASP A 9 21.94 23.72 -79.99
CA ASP A 9 20.72 24.53 -79.88
C ASP A 9 19.71 23.83 -80.86
N PHE A 10 18.50 24.38 -81.03
CA PHE A 10 17.38 24.07 -81.98
C PHE A 10 16.20 23.27 -81.40
N LEU A 11 15.10 23.91 -80.96
CA LEU A 11 14.01 24.62 -81.68
C LEU A 11 13.12 23.71 -82.54
N TYR A 12 11.83 23.56 -82.17
CA TYR A 12 10.70 24.23 -82.83
C TYR A 12 9.38 24.01 -82.05
N GLU A 13 8.61 25.10 -81.96
CA GLU A 13 7.34 25.34 -81.27
C GLU A 13 6.11 24.78 -82.02
N ASP A 14 4.96 24.88 -81.34
CA ASP A 14 3.59 25.21 -81.82
C ASP A 14 2.54 24.16 -81.43
N GLU A 15 1.33 24.47 -80.94
CA GLU A 15 0.66 25.68 -80.46
C GLU A 15 -0.62 25.20 -79.74
N TYR A 16 -0.97 25.95 -78.69
CA TYR A 16 -2.24 26.20 -77.97
C TYR A 16 -3.53 25.40 -78.25
N ASP A 17 -4.22 25.02 -77.15
CA ASP A 17 -5.55 25.57 -76.88
C ASP A 17 -5.82 25.65 -75.36
N ASP A 18 -6.16 26.85 -74.90
CA ASP A 18 -6.57 27.23 -73.55
C ASP A 18 -8.08 27.01 -73.39
N GLU A 19 -8.52 26.42 -72.27
CA GLU A 19 -9.76 26.87 -71.64
C GLU A 19 -9.68 26.69 -70.11
N PHE A 20 -9.74 27.83 -69.44
CA PHE A 20 -9.83 28.02 -67.99
C PHE A 20 -11.07 27.34 -67.42
N ASP A 21 -10.92 26.59 -66.33
CA ASP A 21 -11.90 26.68 -65.24
C ASP A 21 -11.21 26.58 -63.89
N GLN A 22 -11.72 27.40 -63.00
CA GLN A 22 -11.14 27.89 -61.77
C GLN A 22 -11.65 27.06 -60.57
N ASP A 23 -10.86 27.03 -59.50
CA ASP A 23 -11.21 26.61 -58.13
C ASP A 23 -11.26 25.10 -57.85
N ASP A 24 -10.24 24.54 -57.20
CA ASP A 24 -10.16 24.49 -55.73
C ASP A 24 -8.94 23.67 -55.29
N ILE A 25 -8.20 24.22 -54.32
CA ILE A 25 -7.05 23.61 -53.66
C ILE A 25 -7.54 22.42 -52.83
N ASP A 26 -7.02 21.24 -53.14
CA ASP A 26 -7.16 20.01 -52.34
C ASP A 26 -6.55 20.22 -50.95
N SER A 27 -7.39 20.67 -50.02
CA SER A 27 -7.13 20.67 -48.59
C SER A 27 -7.17 19.22 -48.13
N THR A 28 -5.99 18.62 -47.95
CA THR A 28 -5.81 17.34 -47.26
C THR A 28 -6.54 17.38 -45.92
N SER A 29 -7.72 16.77 -45.87
CA SER A 29 -8.57 16.66 -44.70
C SER A 29 -7.96 15.66 -43.73
N GLU A 30 -7.81 16.11 -42.47
CA GLU A 30 -7.57 15.25 -41.33
C GLU A 30 -8.68 14.18 -41.23
N PRO A 31 -8.37 12.96 -40.76
CA PRO A 31 -9.37 11.91 -40.66
C PRO A 31 -10.42 12.27 -39.60
N ASP A 32 -11.67 12.37 -40.06
CA ASP A 32 -12.85 12.65 -39.24
C ASP A 32 -12.98 11.68 -38.05
N VAL A 33 -13.02 12.29 -36.87
CA VAL A 33 -13.20 11.66 -35.56
C VAL A 33 -14.68 11.36 -35.33
N TYR A 34 -15.32 10.51 -36.14
CA TYR A 34 -16.72 10.12 -35.91
C TYR A 34 -17.02 8.70 -36.41
N ASP A 35 -16.38 7.68 -35.84
CA ASP A 35 -16.97 6.34 -35.81
C ASP A 35 -16.51 5.52 -34.59
N ALA A 36 -16.98 5.94 -33.40
CA ALA A 36 -16.80 5.18 -32.17
C ALA A 36 -18.07 5.24 -31.31
N MET A 37 -19.20 4.81 -31.88
CA MET A 37 -20.41 4.49 -31.09
C MET A 37 -21.02 3.17 -31.54
N SER A 38 -20.25 2.09 -31.41
CA SER A 38 -20.84 0.80 -31.08
C SER A 38 -20.86 0.68 -29.55
N PRO A 39 -21.97 0.29 -28.91
CA PRO A 39 -21.98 0.02 -27.48
C PRO A 39 -21.07 -1.18 -27.25
N ALA A 40 -19.84 -0.90 -26.79
CA ALA A 40 -18.97 -1.94 -26.29
C ALA A 40 -19.74 -2.68 -25.20
N MET A 41 -19.98 -3.97 -25.41
CA MET A 41 -20.28 -4.88 -24.31
C MET A 41 -19.22 -4.58 -23.24
N GLU A 42 -19.64 -4.29 -22.00
CA GLU A 42 -18.72 -4.11 -20.89
C GLU A 42 -17.88 -5.40 -20.77
N GLU A 43 -16.70 -5.41 -21.39
CA GLU A 43 -15.69 -6.41 -21.13
C GLU A 43 -15.35 -6.30 -19.65
N ALA A 44 -15.45 -7.42 -18.94
CA ALA A 44 -15.09 -7.49 -17.53
C ALA A 44 -13.72 -6.81 -17.34
N PRO A 45 -13.54 -5.97 -16.31
CA PRO A 45 -12.32 -5.17 -16.15
C PRO A 45 -11.10 -6.09 -16.20
N GLN A 46 -10.30 -5.94 -17.27
CA GLN A 46 -9.09 -6.73 -17.42
C GLN A 46 -8.16 -6.43 -16.25
N LYS A 47 -7.72 -7.49 -15.57
CA LYS A 47 -6.82 -7.37 -14.41
C LYS A 47 -5.52 -6.72 -14.87
N LYS A 48 -5.18 -5.57 -14.27
CA LYS A 48 -3.99 -4.81 -14.67
C LYS A 48 -2.72 -5.56 -14.28
N PRO A 49 -1.59 -5.38 -15.00
CA PRO A 49 -0.35 -6.12 -14.76
C PRO A 49 0.21 -5.93 -13.34
N TYR A 50 -0.06 -4.78 -12.73
CA TYR A 50 0.37 -4.44 -11.38
C TYR A 50 -0.61 -4.87 -10.27
N ASP A 51 -1.74 -5.51 -10.60
CA ASP A 51 -2.72 -5.94 -9.59
C ASP A 51 -2.49 -7.39 -9.14
N VAL A 52 -2.68 -7.63 -7.85
CA VAL A 52 -2.59 -8.96 -7.24
C VAL A 52 -3.99 -9.50 -6.95
N SER A 53 -4.12 -10.81 -6.79
CA SER A 53 -5.34 -11.44 -6.27
C SER A 53 -5.19 -11.68 -4.77
N TRP A 54 -6.23 -11.34 -4.01
CA TRP A 54 -6.26 -11.53 -2.56
C TRP A 54 -7.64 -11.98 -2.08
N LYS A 55 -7.69 -12.47 -0.84
CA LYS A 55 -8.94 -12.77 -0.11
C LYS A 55 -8.88 -12.11 1.25
N VAL A 56 -10.04 -11.75 1.78
CA VAL A 56 -10.18 -11.20 3.14
C VAL A 56 -10.88 -12.22 4.02
N LYS A 57 -10.17 -12.68 5.04
CA LYS A 57 -10.59 -13.67 6.03
C LYS A 57 -10.92 -13.02 7.37
N THR A 58 -11.86 -13.64 8.07
CA THR A 58 -12.17 -13.42 9.47
C THR A 58 -11.24 -14.22 10.38
N LEU A 59 -11.19 -13.88 11.66
CA LEU A 59 -10.48 -14.66 12.66
C LEU A 59 -10.99 -16.11 12.74
N GLN A 60 -12.31 -16.32 12.62
CA GLN A 60 -12.88 -17.67 12.63
C GLN A 60 -12.35 -18.52 11.48
N GLU A 61 -12.27 -17.97 10.27
CA GLU A 61 -11.71 -18.69 9.12
C GLU A 61 -10.23 -19.05 9.33
N ILE A 62 -9.47 -18.22 10.05
CA ILE A 62 -8.08 -18.52 10.44
C ILE A 62 -8.00 -19.66 11.45
N ILE A 63 -8.90 -19.69 12.43
CA ILE A 63 -9.02 -20.79 13.40
C ILE A 63 -9.40 -22.09 12.68
N ASP A 64 -10.37 -22.03 11.74
CA ASP A 64 -10.80 -23.19 10.96
C ASP A 64 -9.67 -23.74 10.08
N MET A 65 -8.83 -22.87 9.51
CA MET A 65 -7.63 -23.26 8.76
C MET A 65 -6.62 -24.00 9.64
N GLN A 66 -6.34 -23.49 10.84
CA GLN A 66 -5.45 -24.14 11.80
C GLN A 66 -6.00 -25.51 12.21
N ASN A 67 -7.27 -25.59 12.60
CA ASN A 67 -7.93 -26.83 13.01
C ASN A 67 -7.92 -27.89 11.89
N LYS A 68 -8.08 -27.47 10.64
CA LYS A 68 -8.01 -28.37 9.48
C LYS A 68 -6.61 -28.98 9.33
N GLU A 69 -5.55 -28.18 9.41
CA GLU A 69 -4.18 -28.70 9.34
C GLU A 69 -3.81 -29.54 10.57
N ILE A 70 -4.26 -29.15 11.77
CA ILE A 70 -4.10 -29.94 13.00
C ILE A 70 -4.76 -31.31 12.84
N THR A 71 -6.01 -31.38 12.37
CA THR A 71 -6.74 -32.64 12.16
C THR A 71 -6.06 -33.52 11.12
N LYS A 72 -5.52 -32.92 10.06
CA LYS A 72 -4.75 -33.62 9.03
C LYS A 72 -3.48 -34.24 9.61
N VAL A 73 -2.70 -33.48 10.39
CA VAL A 73 -1.48 -34.00 11.04
C VAL A 73 -1.81 -35.02 12.14
N GLN A 74 -2.88 -34.81 12.89
CA GLN A 74 -3.38 -35.73 13.92
C GLN A 74 -3.66 -37.12 13.32
N SER A 75 -4.36 -37.18 12.19
CA SER A 75 -4.68 -38.44 11.51
C SER A 75 -3.48 -39.06 10.81
N LEU A 76 -2.57 -38.26 10.26
CA LEU A 76 -1.39 -38.76 9.55
C LEU A 76 -0.30 -39.32 10.48
N LEU A 77 -0.08 -38.67 11.63
CA LEU A 77 0.97 -39.06 12.59
C LEU A 77 0.44 -39.87 13.77
N GLU A 78 -0.88 -40.10 13.86
CA GLU A 78 -1.56 -40.83 14.93
C GLU A 78 -1.25 -40.28 16.34
N VAL A 79 -1.12 -38.95 16.46
CA VAL A 79 -0.88 -38.25 17.74
C VAL A 79 -2.14 -37.50 18.21
N PRO A 80 -2.29 -37.16 19.50
CA PRO A 80 -3.39 -36.31 19.97
C PRO A 80 -3.39 -34.93 19.29
N ALA A 81 -4.57 -34.31 19.11
CA ALA A 81 -4.72 -33.01 18.46
C ALA A 81 -3.83 -31.92 19.10
N SER A 82 -3.73 -31.90 20.42
CA SER A 82 -2.88 -30.94 21.14
C SER A 82 -1.38 -31.16 20.92
N SER A 83 -0.97 -32.40 20.67
CA SER A 83 0.40 -32.72 20.26
C SER A 83 0.66 -32.31 18.82
N ALA A 84 -0.29 -32.55 17.90
CA ALA A 84 -0.22 -32.09 16.51
C ALA A 84 -0.12 -30.56 16.41
N ALA A 85 -0.88 -29.82 17.22
CA ALA A 85 -0.82 -28.36 17.27
C ALA A 85 0.56 -27.85 17.73
N ILE A 86 1.12 -28.45 18.79
CA ILE A 86 2.47 -28.09 19.28
C ILE A 86 3.55 -28.42 18.24
N LEU A 87 3.46 -29.58 17.58
CA LEU A 87 4.36 -29.97 16.49
C LEU A 87 4.30 -28.97 15.34
N LEU A 88 3.10 -28.64 14.87
CA LEU A 88 2.91 -27.65 13.79
C LEU A 88 3.50 -26.30 14.17
N ARG A 89 3.27 -25.81 15.39
CA ARG A 89 3.87 -24.56 15.88
C ARG A 89 5.40 -24.64 15.95
N HIS A 90 5.98 -25.74 16.40
CA HIS A 90 7.43 -25.93 16.44
C HIS A 90 8.09 -25.85 15.05
N TYR A 91 7.43 -26.42 14.03
CA TYR A 91 7.90 -26.42 12.65
C TYR A 91 7.35 -25.24 11.83
N VAL A 92 6.84 -24.19 12.47
CA VAL A 92 6.36 -22.95 11.81
C VAL A 92 5.31 -23.27 10.73
N TRP A 93 4.42 -24.20 11.06
CA TRP A 93 3.34 -24.68 10.19
C TRP A 93 3.78 -25.29 8.85
N ASN A 94 5.07 -25.64 8.71
CA ASN A 94 5.57 -26.40 7.57
C ASN A 94 5.28 -27.89 7.75
N SER A 95 4.14 -28.34 7.20
CA SER A 95 3.67 -29.73 7.35
C SER A 95 4.59 -30.76 6.67
N GLU A 96 5.25 -30.41 5.58
CA GLU A 96 6.19 -31.31 4.87
C GLU A 96 7.44 -31.56 5.70
N LYS A 97 8.05 -30.49 6.23
CA LYS A 97 9.23 -30.59 7.10
C LYS A 97 8.92 -31.36 8.38
N LEU A 98 7.74 -31.14 8.98
CA LEU A 98 7.29 -31.90 10.15
C LEU A 98 7.21 -33.40 9.82
N GLN A 99 6.56 -33.77 8.72
CA GLN A 99 6.40 -35.16 8.31
C GLN A 99 7.75 -35.84 8.09
N GLU A 100 8.65 -35.18 7.35
CA GLU A 100 10.00 -35.70 7.09
C GLU A 100 10.75 -36.00 8.39
N GLN A 101 10.80 -35.04 9.33
CA GLN A 101 11.51 -35.23 10.59
C GLN A 101 10.84 -36.27 11.50
N PHE A 102 9.52 -36.30 11.54
CA PHE A 102 8.77 -37.25 12.36
C PHE A 102 8.91 -38.69 11.85
N TRP A 103 8.89 -38.92 10.54
CA TRP A 103 9.07 -40.26 9.97
C TRP A 103 10.52 -40.76 10.06
N ASN A 104 11.49 -39.86 10.14
CA ASN A 104 12.89 -40.22 10.40
C ASN A 104 13.10 -40.70 11.86
N ASP A 105 12.65 -39.91 12.84
CA ASP A 105 12.70 -40.28 14.27
C ASP A 105 11.53 -39.62 15.03
N PRO A 106 10.44 -40.38 15.30
CA PRO A 106 9.28 -39.84 16.01
C PRO A 106 9.59 -39.37 17.44
N ALA A 107 10.47 -40.08 18.14
CA ALA A 107 10.79 -39.77 19.54
C ALA A 107 11.59 -38.48 19.63
N GLN A 108 12.60 -38.32 18.76
CA GLN A 108 13.38 -37.09 18.69
C GLN A 108 12.52 -35.90 18.25
N ALA A 109 11.63 -36.08 17.26
CA ALA A 109 10.75 -35.00 16.80
C ALA A 109 9.79 -34.51 17.91
N LEU A 110 9.24 -35.43 18.70
CA LEU A 110 8.39 -35.09 19.85
C LEU A 110 9.20 -34.41 20.95
N GLU A 111 10.36 -34.94 21.31
CA GLU A 111 11.21 -34.36 22.35
C GLU A 111 11.70 -32.95 21.98
N ALA A 112 12.10 -32.74 20.71
CA ALA A 112 12.50 -31.44 20.20
C ALA A 112 11.37 -30.40 20.27
N ALA A 113 10.12 -30.83 20.07
CA ALA A 113 8.93 -30.00 20.24
C ALA A 113 8.48 -29.84 21.71
N GLY A 114 9.20 -30.46 22.67
CA GLY A 114 8.86 -30.43 24.09
C GLY A 114 7.70 -31.35 24.49
N LEU A 115 7.40 -32.36 23.66
CA LEU A 115 6.37 -33.37 23.89
C LEU A 115 6.98 -34.68 24.39
N SER A 116 6.19 -35.44 25.15
CA SER A 116 6.62 -36.77 25.60
C SER A 116 6.63 -37.74 24.41
N PRO A 117 7.62 -38.63 24.30
CA PRO A 117 7.55 -39.76 23.37
C PRO A 117 6.27 -40.58 23.66
N PRO A 118 5.70 -41.28 22.67
CA PRO A 118 4.59 -42.18 22.89
C PRO A 118 5.07 -43.36 23.74
N SER A 119 5.02 -43.23 25.06
CA SER A 119 5.18 -44.35 25.96
C SER A 119 3.94 -45.24 25.85
N SER A 120 4.13 -46.55 25.73
CA SER A 120 3.07 -47.56 25.91
C SER A 120 2.27 -47.28 27.19
N PRO A 121 0.98 -47.66 27.26
CA PRO A 121 0.08 -47.28 28.35
C PRO A 121 0.64 -47.78 29.68
N THR A 122 1.38 -46.94 30.38
CA THR A 122 1.77 -47.20 31.75
C THR A 122 0.48 -47.17 32.54
N THR A 123 0.09 -48.32 33.03
CA THR A 123 -1.08 -48.56 33.86
C THR A 123 -0.86 -47.80 35.17
N HIS A 124 -1.14 -46.50 35.19
CA HIS A 124 -1.13 -45.73 36.42
C HIS A 124 -2.46 -46.04 37.12
N THR A 125 -2.44 -47.10 37.92
CA THR A 125 -3.42 -47.32 38.99
C THR A 125 -3.43 -46.08 39.86
N SER A 126 -4.41 -45.20 39.63
CA SER A 126 -4.64 -43.98 40.40
C SER A 126 -5.16 -44.34 41.79
N THR A 127 -4.28 -44.76 42.69
CA THR A 127 -4.46 -44.48 44.11
C THR A 127 -4.12 -43.01 44.30
N GLN A 128 -5.15 -42.15 44.41
CA GLN A 128 -4.97 -40.76 44.81
C GLN A 128 -4.22 -40.76 46.15
N PRO A 129 -2.99 -40.23 46.21
CA PRO A 129 -2.27 -40.14 47.48
C PRO A 129 -3.08 -39.27 48.44
N THR A 130 -3.53 -39.87 49.54
CA THR A 130 -4.18 -39.15 50.64
C THR A 130 -3.09 -38.51 51.50
N GLY A 131 -2.79 -37.23 51.27
CA GLY A 131 -1.76 -36.50 51.99
C GLY A 131 -1.75 -35.00 51.66
N VAL A 132 -0.88 -34.27 52.35
CA VAL A 132 -0.61 -32.85 52.09
C VAL A 132 0.61 -32.76 51.17
N PHE A 133 0.56 -31.87 50.18
CA PHE A 133 1.63 -31.59 49.22
C PHE A 133 2.22 -30.20 49.51
N GLU A 134 3.54 -30.12 49.69
CA GLU A 134 4.25 -28.85 49.81
C GLU A 134 4.71 -28.38 48.42
N CYS A 135 4.29 -27.18 48.01
CA CYS A 135 4.63 -26.63 46.71
C CYS A 135 6.07 -26.10 46.68
N PRO A 136 6.94 -26.53 45.74
CA PRO A 136 8.34 -26.10 45.69
C PRO A 136 8.53 -24.63 45.28
N ILE A 137 7.48 -23.95 44.81
CA ILE A 137 7.54 -22.54 44.39
C ILE A 137 7.16 -21.61 45.54
N CYS A 138 5.96 -21.76 46.10
CA CYS A 138 5.47 -20.90 47.17
C CYS A 138 5.76 -21.42 48.59
N CYS A 139 6.28 -22.65 48.72
CA CYS A 139 6.56 -23.31 50.01
C CYS A 139 5.33 -23.45 50.93
N MET A 140 4.13 -23.50 50.34
CA MET A 140 2.85 -23.65 51.05
C MET A 140 2.29 -25.07 50.87
N GLU A 141 1.51 -25.51 51.85
CA GLU A 141 0.85 -26.81 51.89
C GLU A 141 -0.51 -26.78 51.18
N TYR A 142 -0.77 -27.79 50.35
CA TYR A 142 -2.00 -27.96 49.59
C TYR A 142 -2.49 -29.40 49.63
N ASP A 143 -3.79 -29.60 49.47
CA ASP A 143 -4.36 -30.91 49.15
C ASP A 143 -4.06 -31.29 47.69
N TYR A 144 -3.87 -32.59 47.42
CA TYR A 144 -3.58 -33.07 46.07
C TYR A 144 -4.54 -32.57 44.98
N PRO A 145 -5.87 -32.43 45.20
CA PRO A 145 -6.81 -31.84 44.23
C PRO A 145 -6.54 -30.37 43.86
N SER A 146 -5.87 -29.61 44.74
CA SER A 146 -5.44 -28.22 44.49
C SER A 146 -4.06 -28.12 43.84
N THR A 147 -3.50 -29.25 43.40
CA THR A 147 -2.23 -29.33 42.69
C THR A 147 -2.42 -29.85 41.28
N TYR A 148 -1.47 -29.57 40.40
CA TYR A 148 -1.48 -30.03 39.03
C TYR A 148 -0.08 -30.45 38.59
N SER A 149 0.00 -31.57 37.87
CA SER A 149 1.23 -32.08 37.24
C SER A 149 0.98 -32.37 35.77
N MET A 150 1.95 -32.02 34.92
CA MET A 150 1.92 -32.38 33.50
C MET A 150 2.49 -33.79 33.28
N GLY A 151 2.63 -34.23 32.02
CA GLY A 151 3.27 -35.50 31.65
C GLY A 151 4.80 -35.54 31.85
N CYS A 152 5.36 -34.64 32.66
CA CYS A 152 6.75 -34.60 33.09
C CYS A 152 6.90 -34.86 34.59
N ASP A 153 5.82 -35.23 35.27
CA ASP A 153 5.71 -35.55 36.70
C ASP A 153 6.05 -34.42 37.69
N HIS A 154 6.58 -33.28 37.22
CA HIS A 154 6.69 -32.06 38.02
C HIS A 154 5.30 -31.53 38.42
N ARG A 155 5.09 -31.35 39.73
CA ARG A 155 3.82 -30.97 40.34
C ARG A 155 3.96 -29.64 41.08
N PHE A 156 2.94 -28.80 40.95
CA PHE A 156 2.86 -27.49 41.61
C PHE A 156 1.42 -27.22 42.05
N CYS A 157 1.22 -26.28 42.98
CA CYS A 157 -0.13 -25.84 43.32
C CYS A 157 -0.78 -25.07 42.15
N LYS A 158 -2.11 -25.08 42.09
CA LYS A 158 -2.87 -24.38 41.05
C LYS A 158 -2.62 -22.88 41.06
N ASP A 159 -2.46 -22.26 42.23
CA ASP A 159 -2.19 -20.82 42.35
C ASP A 159 -0.88 -20.43 41.65
N CYS A 160 0.20 -21.20 41.86
CA CYS A 160 1.48 -20.97 41.18
C CYS A 160 1.37 -21.17 39.66
N TRP A 161 0.60 -22.17 39.21
CA TRP A 161 0.33 -22.34 37.78
C TRP A 161 -0.41 -21.13 37.20
N ILE A 162 -1.45 -20.66 37.88
CA ILE A 162 -2.25 -19.50 37.43
C ILE A 162 -1.36 -18.27 37.33
N GLU A 163 -0.56 -17.98 38.36
CA GLU A 163 0.31 -16.81 38.39
C GLU A 163 1.41 -16.90 37.32
N TYR A 164 2.03 -18.06 37.17
CA TYR A 164 3.04 -18.31 36.12
C TYR A 164 2.47 -18.13 34.71
N LEU A 165 1.36 -18.80 34.40
CA LEU A 165 0.71 -18.70 33.09
C LEU A 165 0.24 -17.27 32.82
N SER A 166 -0.35 -16.62 33.82
CA SER A 166 -0.74 -15.21 33.73
C SER A 166 0.46 -14.31 33.43
N GLY A 167 1.58 -14.51 34.12
CA GLY A 167 2.82 -13.75 33.90
C GLY A 167 3.38 -13.95 32.49
N LYS A 168 3.44 -15.19 32.01
CA LYS A 168 3.90 -15.51 30.65
C LYS A 168 3.00 -14.91 29.55
N ILE A 169 1.68 -15.02 29.71
CA ILE A 169 0.72 -14.59 28.69
C ILE A 169 0.50 -13.06 28.71
N LYS A 170 0.34 -12.46 29.89
CA LYS A 170 0.07 -11.02 30.01
C LYS A 170 1.35 -10.18 30.00
N GLY A 171 2.37 -10.62 30.75
CA GLY A 171 3.62 -9.88 30.93
C GLY A 171 4.57 -10.05 29.75
N GLU A 172 4.89 -11.29 29.39
CA GLU A 172 5.88 -11.58 28.33
C GLU A 172 5.25 -11.66 26.93
N GLY A 173 3.95 -11.93 26.82
CA GLY A 173 3.28 -12.12 25.54
C GLY A 173 3.61 -13.45 24.86
N GLU A 174 4.10 -14.43 25.62
CA GLU A 174 4.43 -15.76 25.12
C GLU A 174 3.16 -16.62 24.98
N SER A 175 3.10 -17.44 23.92
CA SER A 175 1.95 -18.31 23.64
C SER A 175 2.35 -19.64 23.01
N ALA A 176 3.40 -19.69 22.19
CA ALA A 176 3.76 -20.92 21.49
C ALA A 176 4.72 -21.81 22.30
N LYS A 177 5.49 -21.25 23.24
CA LYS A 177 6.62 -21.93 23.89
C LYS A 177 6.58 -21.90 25.42
N ILE A 178 5.40 -21.81 26.03
CA ILE A 178 5.27 -21.84 27.49
C ILE A 178 5.69 -23.24 28.00
N GLN A 179 6.76 -23.28 28.79
CA GLN A 179 7.33 -24.52 29.34
C GLN A 179 6.91 -24.76 30.80
N CYS A 180 7.15 -25.98 31.28
CA CYS A 180 7.07 -26.33 32.70
C CYS A 180 7.85 -25.36 33.60
N MET A 181 7.37 -25.13 34.82
CA MET A 181 8.05 -24.26 35.81
C MET A 181 9.34 -24.87 36.38
N GLU A 182 9.56 -26.17 36.23
CA GLU A 182 10.78 -26.83 36.72
C GLU A 182 12.01 -26.44 35.90
N SER A 183 13.12 -26.18 36.58
CA SER A 183 14.37 -25.77 35.93
C SER A 183 14.90 -26.86 35.00
N GLY A 184 15.20 -26.50 33.74
CA GLY A 184 15.70 -27.43 32.73
C GLY A 184 14.64 -28.32 32.07
N CYS A 185 13.39 -28.27 32.52
CA CYS A 185 12.30 -29.02 31.90
C CYS A 185 11.78 -28.31 30.63
N LYS A 186 11.96 -28.93 29.46
CA LYS A 186 11.54 -28.36 28.16
C LYS A 186 10.12 -28.72 27.76
N ARG A 187 9.32 -29.26 28.67
CA ARG A 187 7.97 -29.74 28.36
C ARG A 187 7.01 -28.58 28.13
N ILE A 188 6.37 -28.56 26.98
CA ILE A 188 5.42 -27.50 26.61
C ILE A 188 4.07 -27.73 27.28
N VAL A 189 3.51 -26.66 27.84
CA VAL A 189 2.17 -26.65 28.41
C VAL A 189 1.15 -26.77 27.27
N ARG A 190 0.24 -27.73 27.36
CA ARG A 190 -0.82 -27.92 26.37
C ARG A 190 -1.92 -26.88 26.55
N GLU A 191 -2.61 -26.60 25.45
CA GLU A 191 -3.67 -25.59 25.36
C GLU A 191 -4.84 -25.88 26.31
N GLU A 192 -5.28 -27.14 26.37
CA GLU A 192 -6.31 -27.61 27.31
C GLU A 192 -5.98 -27.25 28.77
N ILE A 193 -4.70 -27.30 29.15
CA ILE A 193 -4.25 -27.03 30.54
C ILE A 193 -4.36 -25.54 30.84
N ILE A 194 -4.06 -24.70 29.85
CA ILE A 194 -4.17 -23.25 30.00
C ILE A 194 -5.63 -22.89 30.16
N ASP A 195 -6.50 -23.40 29.29
CA ASP A 195 -7.95 -23.14 29.33
C ASP A 195 -8.60 -23.62 30.64
N ASP A 196 -8.14 -24.73 31.21
CA ASP A 196 -8.65 -25.28 32.48
C ASP A 196 -8.17 -24.51 33.72
N LEU A 197 -6.94 -23.96 33.70
CA LEU A 197 -6.33 -23.36 34.88
C LEU A 197 -6.55 -21.85 34.98
N VAL A 198 -6.48 -21.11 33.87
CA VAL A 198 -6.54 -19.64 33.91
C VAL A 198 -7.97 -19.10 33.75
N THR A 199 -8.14 -17.81 34.04
CA THR A 199 -9.44 -17.16 33.79
C THR A 199 -9.70 -17.02 32.29
N HIS A 200 -10.98 -16.92 31.92
CA HIS A 200 -11.44 -16.77 30.54
C HIS A 200 -10.73 -15.61 29.79
N ASP A 201 -10.49 -14.48 30.45
CA ASP A 201 -9.79 -13.34 29.83
C ASP A 201 -8.34 -13.64 29.46
N ILE A 202 -7.66 -14.45 30.27
CA ILE A 202 -6.27 -14.85 30.04
C ILE A 202 -6.21 -15.90 28.95
N SER A 203 -7.10 -16.89 28.99
CA SER A 203 -7.25 -17.88 27.92
C SER A 203 -7.54 -17.18 26.58
N LYS A 204 -8.50 -16.25 26.52
CA LYS A 204 -8.79 -15.47 25.32
C LYS A 204 -7.56 -14.73 24.80
N ARG A 205 -6.77 -14.10 25.68
CA ARG A 205 -5.53 -13.43 25.29
C ARG A 205 -4.50 -14.41 24.72
N TYR A 206 -4.34 -15.58 25.34
CA TYR A 206 -3.47 -16.64 24.86
C TYR A 206 -3.85 -17.10 23.45
N HIS A 207 -5.14 -17.36 23.20
CA HIS A 207 -5.65 -17.73 21.87
C HIS A 207 -5.42 -16.63 20.83
N ASN A 208 -5.60 -15.37 21.21
CA ASN A 208 -5.28 -14.23 20.33
C ASN A 208 -3.79 -14.17 19.97
N LEU A 209 -2.90 -14.45 20.92
CA LEU A 209 -1.45 -14.51 20.67
C LEU A 209 -1.08 -15.68 19.76
N LEU A 210 -1.69 -16.86 19.93
CA LEU A 210 -1.51 -18.01 19.03
C LEU A 210 -1.93 -17.67 17.60
N ASN A 211 -3.11 -17.06 17.42
CA ASN A 211 -3.61 -16.64 16.12
C ASN A 211 -2.71 -15.57 15.49
N ALA A 212 -2.20 -14.62 16.30
CA ALA A 212 -1.24 -13.62 15.84
C ALA A 212 0.07 -14.26 15.36
N ALA A 213 0.59 -15.25 16.10
CA ALA A 213 1.78 -16.00 15.71
C ALA A 213 1.56 -16.79 14.41
N PHE A 214 0.43 -17.50 14.26
CA PHE A 214 0.09 -18.22 13.04
C PHE A 214 0.08 -17.32 11.80
N VAL A 215 -0.52 -16.13 11.91
CA VAL A 215 -0.54 -15.16 10.80
C VAL A 215 0.86 -14.60 10.53
N ALA A 216 1.64 -14.31 11.57
CA ALA A 216 3.00 -13.78 11.42
C ALA A 216 3.98 -14.77 10.78
N ASP A 217 3.81 -16.06 11.09
CA ASP A 217 4.62 -17.16 10.55
C ASP A 217 4.28 -17.47 9.08
N SER A 218 3.09 -17.08 8.62
CA SER A 218 2.65 -17.33 7.25
C SER A 218 3.14 -16.26 6.27
N PRO A 219 3.78 -16.63 5.15
CA PRO A 219 4.19 -15.68 4.12
C PRO A 219 3.02 -15.13 3.30
N THR A 220 1.85 -15.76 3.36
CA THR A 220 0.66 -15.41 2.57
C THR A 220 -0.44 -14.77 3.38
N LEU A 221 -0.28 -14.60 4.71
CA LEU A 221 -1.28 -13.98 5.57
C LEU A 221 -0.72 -12.71 6.23
N ARG A 222 -1.57 -11.68 6.38
CA ARG A 222 -1.27 -10.50 7.19
C ARG A 222 -2.52 -9.91 7.82
N TRP A 223 -2.38 -9.38 9.03
CA TRP A 223 -3.42 -8.56 9.64
C TRP A 223 -3.62 -7.25 8.89
N CYS A 224 -4.85 -6.75 8.87
CA CYS A 224 -5.12 -5.38 8.49
C CYS A 224 -4.44 -4.43 9.50
N PRO A 225 -3.65 -3.43 9.07
CA PRO A 225 -2.98 -2.49 9.98
C PRO A 225 -3.93 -1.41 10.54
N HIS A 226 -5.16 -1.33 10.05
CA HIS A 226 -6.10 -0.28 10.44
C HIS A 226 -6.62 -0.48 11.87
N PRO A 227 -6.72 0.58 12.68
CA PRO A 227 -7.22 0.49 14.04
C PRO A 227 -8.62 -0.15 14.10
N ASN A 228 -8.84 -1.02 15.08
CA ASN A 228 -10.11 -1.74 15.29
C ASN A 228 -10.53 -2.69 14.15
N CYS A 229 -9.66 -2.97 13.19
CA CYS A 229 -9.93 -3.93 12.12
C CYS A 229 -9.33 -5.30 12.47
N GLU A 230 -10.17 -6.33 12.57
CA GLU A 230 -9.77 -7.69 12.93
C GLU A 230 -9.70 -8.64 11.71
N TYR A 231 -9.74 -8.09 10.50
CA TYR A 231 -9.64 -8.88 9.26
C TYR A 231 -8.19 -9.24 8.92
N ILE A 232 -8.02 -10.41 8.30
CA ILE A 232 -6.75 -10.94 7.82
C ILE A 232 -6.80 -11.00 6.29
N ILE A 233 -5.75 -10.53 5.62
CA ILE A 233 -5.60 -10.64 4.17
C ILE A 233 -4.79 -11.88 3.82
N GLU A 234 -5.27 -12.65 2.86
CA GLU A 234 -4.56 -13.75 2.22
C GLU A 234 -4.12 -13.34 0.80
N CYS A 235 -2.81 -13.37 0.52
CA CYS A 235 -2.26 -13.09 -0.81
C CYS A 235 -1.06 -13.99 -1.13
N SER A 236 -1.22 -14.88 -2.11
CA SER A 236 -0.15 -15.79 -2.57
C SER A 236 0.72 -15.19 -3.69
N GLN A 237 0.31 -14.07 -4.29
CA GLN A 237 0.99 -13.43 -5.42
C GLN A 237 2.03 -12.38 -4.99
N ALA A 238 2.36 -12.33 -3.69
CA ALA A 238 3.28 -11.35 -3.11
C ALA A 238 4.43 -11.97 -2.30
N PRO A 239 5.16 -12.98 -2.83
CA PRO A 239 6.34 -13.51 -2.14
C PRO A 239 7.43 -12.44 -2.04
N THR A 240 8.31 -12.55 -1.04
CA THR A 240 9.37 -11.57 -0.76
C THR A 240 10.20 -11.16 -1.98
N ARG A 241 10.46 -12.10 -2.91
CA ARG A 241 11.21 -11.83 -4.14
C ARG A 241 10.51 -10.83 -5.07
N MET A 242 9.18 -10.81 -5.09
CA MET A 242 8.39 -9.91 -5.94
C MET A 242 8.31 -8.49 -5.38
N LEU A 243 8.57 -8.28 -4.09
CA LEU A 243 8.48 -6.96 -3.44
C LEU A 243 9.53 -5.94 -3.92
N ASN A 244 10.52 -6.39 -4.70
CA ASN A 244 11.49 -5.54 -5.37
C ASN A 244 11.05 -5.09 -6.77
N GLN A 245 9.95 -5.63 -7.29
CA GLN A 245 9.44 -5.35 -8.65
C GLN A 245 7.96 -4.94 -8.64
N LEU A 246 7.22 -5.31 -7.60
CA LEU A 246 5.78 -5.11 -7.49
C LEU A 246 5.43 -4.59 -6.09
N VAL A 247 4.47 -3.66 -6.06
CA VAL A 247 3.83 -3.20 -4.83
C VAL A 247 2.43 -3.82 -4.73
N PRO A 248 2.24 -4.85 -3.90
CA PRO A 248 0.97 -5.56 -3.77
C PRO A 248 0.00 -4.76 -2.88
N THR A 249 -0.61 -3.72 -3.44
CA THR A 249 -1.71 -3.00 -2.79
C THR A 249 -2.96 -3.87 -2.84
N VAL A 250 -3.63 -4.01 -1.70
CA VAL A 250 -4.85 -4.81 -1.52
C VAL A 250 -5.84 -4.01 -0.69
N GLN A 251 -7.13 -4.23 -0.93
CA GLN A 251 -8.19 -3.58 -0.17
C GLN A 251 -8.78 -4.54 0.88
N CYS A 252 -8.91 -4.07 2.12
CA CYS A 252 -9.57 -4.81 3.18
C CYS A 252 -11.10 -4.64 3.11
N LYS A 253 -11.86 -5.55 3.72
CA LYS A 253 -13.32 -5.42 3.89
C LYS A 253 -13.73 -4.21 4.73
N CYS A 254 -12.82 -3.59 5.49
CA CYS A 254 -13.09 -2.32 6.18
C CYS A 254 -13.16 -1.11 5.22
N GLY A 255 -12.77 -1.29 3.95
CA GLY A 255 -12.78 -0.24 2.92
C GLY A 255 -11.40 0.36 2.66
N ASP A 256 -10.46 0.20 3.61
CA ASP A 256 -9.13 0.78 3.50
C ASP A 256 -8.16 -0.09 2.69
N ASP A 257 -7.27 0.60 1.96
CA ASP A 257 -6.17 0.00 1.23
C ASP A 257 -4.94 -0.20 2.11
N LEU A 258 -4.18 -1.26 1.86
CA LEU A 258 -2.87 -1.47 2.48
C LEU A 258 -1.88 -2.07 1.49
N CYS A 259 -0.58 -1.94 1.78
CA CYS A 259 0.42 -2.73 1.09
C CYS A 259 0.62 -4.08 1.79
N PHE A 260 0.28 -5.18 1.13
CA PHE A 260 0.55 -6.52 1.62
C PHE A 260 2.06 -6.81 1.75
N GLY A 261 2.92 -6.09 1.02
CA GLY A 261 4.36 -6.34 1.03
C GLY A 261 5.03 -5.90 2.32
N CYS A 262 4.77 -4.67 2.76
CA CYS A 262 5.42 -4.05 3.92
C CYS A 262 4.48 -3.79 5.12
N GLY A 263 3.17 -4.00 4.96
CA GLY A 263 2.18 -3.72 6.00
C GLY A 263 1.79 -2.25 6.13
N TYR A 264 2.20 -1.40 5.19
CA TYR A 264 1.83 0.02 5.20
C TYR A 264 0.32 0.19 5.10
N SER A 265 -0.27 1.05 5.92
CA SER A 265 -1.73 1.27 6.03
C SER A 265 -2.33 2.08 4.88
N ALA A 266 -1.64 2.16 3.75
CA ALA A 266 -2.12 2.82 2.55
C ALA A 266 -1.41 2.25 1.33
N SER A 267 -1.93 2.55 0.13
CA SER A 267 -1.18 2.33 -1.09
C SER A 267 0.05 3.24 -1.13
N HIS A 268 1.20 2.66 -1.49
CA HIS A 268 2.42 3.40 -1.78
C HIS A 268 2.92 3.19 -3.22
N ARG A 269 2.02 2.83 -4.13
CA ARG A 269 2.33 2.79 -5.56
C ARG A 269 2.68 4.20 -6.07
N PRO A 270 3.71 4.38 -6.92
CA PRO A 270 4.49 3.32 -7.59
C PRO A 270 5.80 2.95 -6.87
N VAL A 271 6.09 3.51 -5.70
CA VAL A 271 7.40 3.35 -5.04
C VAL A 271 7.52 2.00 -4.33
N LEU A 272 8.70 1.35 -4.41
CA LEU A 272 8.94 0.07 -3.74
C LEU A 272 8.94 0.19 -2.21
N CYS A 273 8.50 -0.89 -1.54
CA CYS A 273 8.39 -1.00 -0.07
C CYS A 273 9.65 -0.54 0.70
N ARG A 274 10.84 -0.90 0.20
CA ARG A 274 12.11 -0.54 0.85
C ARG A 274 12.35 0.97 0.85
N ILE A 275 11.94 1.66 -0.20
CA ILE A 275 12.18 3.09 -0.39
C ILE A 275 11.22 3.92 0.46
N VAL A 276 10.00 3.42 0.68
CA VAL A 276 9.08 3.99 1.67
C VAL A 276 9.76 4.09 3.03
N LYS A 277 10.37 3.01 3.51
CA LYS A 277 11.06 3.00 4.80
C LYS A 277 12.23 3.99 4.86
N LEU A 278 13.02 4.10 3.79
CA LEU A 278 14.11 5.06 3.70
C LEU A 278 13.59 6.51 3.73
N TRP A 279 12.54 6.78 2.95
CA TRP A 279 11.91 8.09 2.88
C TRP A 279 11.31 8.51 4.23
N GLU A 280 10.55 7.63 4.89
CA GLU A 280 9.95 7.94 6.19
C GLU A 280 11.00 8.20 7.27
N LYS A 281 12.08 7.40 7.29
CA LYS A 281 13.21 7.65 8.18
C LYS A 281 13.84 9.01 7.90
N LYS A 282 14.07 9.34 6.62
CA LYS A 282 14.62 10.65 6.22
C LYS A 282 13.71 11.80 6.63
N CYS A 283 12.40 11.67 6.46
CA CYS A 283 11.42 12.67 6.91
C CYS A 283 11.43 12.87 8.43
N ALA A 284 11.62 11.79 9.20
CA ALA A 284 11.73 11.88 10.65
C ALA A 284 13.04 12.58 11.09
N ASP A 285 14.15 12.23 10.46
CA ASP A 285 15.48 12.76 10.77
C ASP A 285 15.61 14.26 10.38
N ASP A 286 15.03 14.67 9.25
CA ASP A 286 15.12 16.04 8.70
C ASP A 286 13.89 16.94 9.08
N SER A 287 13.17 16.58 10.15
CA SER A 287 11.84 17.13 10.50
C SER A 287 11.82 18.63 10.82
N GLU A 288 12.90 19.22 11.33
CA GLU A 288 12.94 20.66 11.66
C GLU A 288 12.90 21.57 10.42
N THR A 289 13.56 21.18 9.33
CA THR A 289 13.55 21.96 8.08
C THR A 289 12.26 21.72 7.28
N ALA A 290 11.71 20.50 7.38
CA ALA A 290 10.46 20.09 6.76
C ALA A 290 9.23 20.80 7.34
N ASN A 291 9.17 20.96 8.67
CA ASN A 291 8.05 21.59 9.36
C ASN A 291 7.95 23.11 9.11
N TRP A 292 9.08 23.79 8.87
CA TRP A 292 9.08 25.22 8.54
C TRP A 292 8.43 25.51 7.16
N LEU A 293 8.46 24.54 6.24
CA LEU A 293 7.99 24.71 4.86
C LEU A 293 6.49 24.43 4.67
N GLN A 294 5.84 23.76 5.64
CA GLN A 294 4.40 23.44 5.62
C GLN A 294 3.55 24.60 6.15
N ALA A 295 3.70 25.79 5.58
CA ALA A 295 2.78 26.88 5.84
C ALA A 295 1.47 26.66 5.05
N ASN A 296 0.34 26.54 5.75
CA ASN A 296 -1.01 26.53 5.15
C ASN A 296 -1.37 27.87 4.50
N THR A 297 -0.55 28.89 4.73
CA THR A 297 -0.68 30.24 4.21
C THR A 297 0.58 30.61 3.43
N LYS A 298 0.38 31.20 2.25
CA LYS A 298 1.46 31.76 1.41
C LYS A 298 1.05 33.13 0.89
N GLU A 299 2.00 33.89 0.35
CA GLU A 299 1.73 35.20 -0.25
C GLU A 299 1.59 35.10 -1.77
N CYS A 300 0.67 35.89 -2.34
CA CYS A 300 0.55 36.01 -3.79
C CYS A 300 1.84 36.59 -4.39
N SER A 301 2.44 35.89 -5.38
CA SER A 301 3.67 36.33 -6.04
C SER A 301 3.56 37.67 -6.78
N LYS A 302 2.33 38.16 -7.07
CA LYS A 302 2.09 39.42 -7.78
C LYS A 302 1.72 40.59 -6.86
N CYS A 303 0.93 40.36 -5.80
CA CYS A 303 0.38 41.45 -4.98
C CYS A 303 0.59 41.27 -3.47
N GLN A 304 1.31 40.22 -3.07
CA GLN A 304 1.70 39.90 -1.68
C GLN A 304 0.52 39.73 -0.71
N SER A 305 -0.72 39.62 -1.20
CA SER A 305 -1.84 39.27 -0.33
C SER A 305 -1.65 37.86 0.20
N THR A 306 -1.87 37.66 1.50
CA THR A 306 -1.91 36.33 2.13
C THR A 306 -3.05 35.50 1.56
N ILE A 307 -2.74 34.25 1.21
CA ILE A 307 -3.65 33.25 0.64
C ILE A 307 -3.55 31.99 1.48
N GLU A 308 -4.69 31.46 1.91
CA GLU A 308 -4.80 30.17 2.59
C GLU A 308 -5.25 29.10 1.58
N LYS A 309 -4.69 27.89 1.69
CA LYS A 309 -5.11 26.77 0.86
C LYS A 309 -6.43 26.20 1.37
N ASN A 310 -7.49 26.28 0.57
CA ASN A 310 -8.86 25.88 0.96
C ASN A 310 -9.45 24.76 0.09
N GLY A 311 -8.61 24.09 -0.69
CA GLY A 311 -8.96 23.02 -1.62
C GLY A 311 -7.72 22.19 -1.97
N GLY A 312 -7.91 21.00 -2.53
CA GLY A 312 -6.80 20.14 -2.91
C GLY A 312 -6.12 20.61 -4.19
N CYS A 313 -6.81 21.38 -5.04
CA CYS A 313 -6.27 21.90 -6.29
C CYS A 313 -5.06 22.83 -6.08
N ASN A 314 -4.01 22.62 -6.85
CA ASN A 314 -2.81 23.48 -6.85
C ASN A 314 -2.91 24.66 -7.83
N HIS A 315 -3.93 24.68 -8.70
CA HIS A 315 -4.26 25.84 -9.52
C HIS A 315 -4.99 26.88 -8.66
N MET A 316 -4.32 27.98 -8.34
CA MET A 316 -4.89 29.01 -7.47
C MET A 316 -5.09 30.34 -8.20
N THR A 317 -6.25 30.96 -7.98
CA THR A 317 -6.56 32.31 -8.47
C THR A 317 -6.59 33.29 -7.30
N CYS A 318 -5.74 34.31 -7.32
CA CYS A 318 -5.69 35.35 -6.28
C CYS A 318 -7.01 36.14 -6.24
N LYS A 319 -7.69 36.18 -5.08
CA LYS A 319 -8.96 36.92 -4.94
C LYS A 319 -8.82 38.43 -5.17
N LYS A 320 -7.67 39.02 -4.83
CA LYS A 320 -7.39 40.46 -4.92
C LYS A 320 -7.00 40.91 -6.33
N CYS A 321 -6.04 40.23 -6.97
CA CYS A 321 -5.49 40.66 -8.27
C CYS A 321 -5.82 39.73 -9.46
N LYS A 322 -6.58 38.66 -9.21
CA LYS A 322 -6.99 37.65 -10.21
C LYS A 322 -5.84 36.94 -10.94
N TRP A 323 -4.63 37.04 -10.40
CA TRP A 323 -3.47 36.29 -10.89
C TRP A 323 -3.62 34.80 -10.62
N GLU A 324 -3.38 33.98 -11.66
CA GLU A 324 -3.41 32.53 -11.61
C GLU A 324 -1.99 31.95 -11.49
N PHE A 325 -1.77 31.13 -10.49
CA PHE A 325 -0.45 30.60 -10.17
C PHE A 325 -0.53 29.19 -9.58
N CYS A 326 0.60 28.49 -9.60
CA CYS A 326 0.74 27.19 -8.98
C CYS A 326 1.12 27.33 -7.50
N TRP A 327 0.37 26.66 -6.61
CA TRP A 327 0.64 26.70 -5.16
C TRP A 327 2.01 26.13 -4.77
N VAL A 328 2.56 25.19 -5.54
CA VAL A 328 3.82 24.53 -5.23
C VAL A 328 5.01 25.43 -5.54
N CYS A 329 5.14 25.86 -6.81
CA CYS A 329 6.30 26.63 -7.28
C CYS A 329 6.10 28.15 -7.25
N MET A 330 4.89 28.64 -6.98
CA MET A 330 4.51 30.06 -7.00
C MET A 330 4.64 30.75 -8.37
N GLY A 331 4.93 29.97 -9.42
CA GLY A 331 5.05 30.41 -10.81
C GLY A 331 3.70 30.55 -11.53
N PRO A 332 3.69 31.19 -12.70
CA PRO A 332 2.50 31.43 -13.51
C PRO A 332 1.82 30.12 -13.93
N TRP A 333 0.49 30.05 -13.79
CA TRP A 333 -0.24 28.86 -14.21
C TRP A 333 -0.22 28.66 -15.72
N SER A 334 -0.23 29.75 -16.50
CA SER A 334 -0.23 29.72 -17.97
C SER A 334 0.96 29.00 -18.60
N GLU A 335 2.09 28.91 -17.89
CA GLU A 335 3.29 28.21 -18.37
C GLU A 335 3.22 26.69 -18.09
N HIS A 336 2.36 26.26 -17.14
CA HIS A 336 2.20 24.85 -16.82
C HIS A 336 1.52 24.10 -17.97
N GLY A 337 2.12 22.98 -18.38
CA GLY A 337 1.64 22.18 -19.52
C GLY A 337 2.28 22.54 -20.86
N THR A 338 3.20 23.50 -20.89
CA THR A 338 4.13 23.69 -22.00
C THR A 338 5.30 22.69 -21.90
N SER A 339 5.97 22.39 -23.01
CA SER A 339 7.09 21.43 -23.01
C SER A 339 8.35 21.97 -22.31
N TRP A 340 8.49 23.29 -22.22
CA TRP A 340 9.69 23.97 -21.71
C TRP A 340 9.61 24.31 -20.22
N TYR A 341 8.42 24.45 -19.63
CA TYR A 341 8.26 24.71 -18.21
C TYR A 341 8.00 23.42 -17.42
N GLN A 342 8.94 23.05 -16.54
CA GLN A 342 8.92 21.75 -15.85
C GLN A 342 8.94 21.96 -14.33
N CYS A 343 7.74 22.16 -13.75
CA CYS A 343 7.57 22.35 -12.30
C CYS A 343 7.99 21.12 -11.48
N ASN A 344 7.78 19.90 -11.99
CA ASN A 344 8.01 18.67 -11.24
C ASN A 344 9.50 18.26 -11.14
N ARG A 345 10.31 18.63 -12.14
CA ARG A 345 11.71 18.23 -12.24
C ARG A 345 12.63 19.11 -11.40
N PHE A 346 13.67 18.50 -10.81
CA PHE A 346 14.71 19.23 -10.10
C PHE A 346 15.88 19.52 -11.04
N ASP A 347 16.31 20.78 -11.13
CA ASP A 347 17.46 21.15 -11.96
C ASP A 347 18.78 20.93 -11.21
N GLU A 348 19.44 19.82 -11.52
CA GLU A 348 20.73 19.44 -10.93
C GLU A 348 21.88 20.38 -11.32
N LYS A 349 21.73 21.18 -12.39
CA LYS A 349 22.80 22.09 -12.86
C LYS A 349 23.18 23.14 -11.83
N SER A 350 22.27 23.49 -10.93
CA SER A 350 22.53 24.40 -9.81
C SER A 350 23.58 23.87 -8.81
N GLY A 351 23.82 22.55 -8.77
CA GLY A 351 24.77 21.90 -7.85
C GLY A 351 26.04 21.32 -8.48
N ILE A 352 26.10 21.17 -9.80
CA ILE A 352 27.25 20.53 -10.50
C ILE A 352 28.54 21.36 -10.40
N ASP A 353 28.43 22.68 -10.24
CA ASP A 353 29.57 23.60 -10.06
C ASP A 353 30.05 23.73 -8.59
N ALA A 354 29.46 22.99 -7.66
CA ALA A 354 29.79 23.00 -6.24
C ALA A 354 31.15 22.33 -5.94
N ARG A 355 32.23 23.13 -5.97
CA ARG A 355 33.59 22.66 -5.66
C ARG A 355 33.82 22.36 -4.16
N ASP A 356 32.96 22.84 -3.27
CA ASP A 356 33.10 22.75 -1.80
C ASP A 356 32.09 21.78 -1.16
N THR A 357 32.49 21.12 -0.07
CA THR A 357 31.68 20.18 0.72
C THR A 357 30.41 20.85 1.25
N GLN A 358 30.48 22.12 1.63
CA GLN A 358 29.32 22.90 2.08
C GLN A 358 28.30 23.09 0.96
N ALA A 359 28.76 23.35 -0.27
CA ALA A 359 27.89 23.52 -1.43
C ALA A 359 27.21 22.20 -1.84
N LYS A 360 27.88 21.05 -1.69
CA LYS A 360 27.27 19.72 -1.88
C LYS A 360 26.17 19.43 -0.84
N SER A 361 26.43 19.74 0.42
CA SER A 361 25.43 19.60 1.50
C SER A 361 24.19 20.45 1.23
N ARG A 362 24.39 21.69 0.76
CA ARG A 362 23.28 22.60 0.41
C ARG A 362 22.49 22.09 -0.79
N ALA A 363 23.15 21.67 -1.86
CA ALA A 363 22.47 21.11 -3.04
C ALA A 363 21.67 19.85 -2.69
N SER A 364 22.20 18.98 -1.81
CA SER A 364 21.47 17.81 -1.32
C SER A 364 20.23 18.17 -0.50
N LEU A 365 20.31 19.23 0.32
CA LEU A 365 19.17 19.73 1.09
C LEU A 365 18.12 20.37 0.17
N GLU A 366 18.54 21.20 -0.79
CA GLU A 366 17.64 21.81 -1.78
C GLU A 366 16.91 20.75 -2.61
N ARG A 367 17.63 19.69 -3.03
CA ARG A 367 17.01 18.53 -3.69
C ARG A 367 15.98 17.87 -2.77
N TYR A 368 16.33 17.56 -1.53
CA TYR A 368 15.39 16.96 -0.59
C TYR A 368 14.13 17.82 -0.40
N LEU A 369 14.28 19.12 -0.17
CA LEU A 369 13.16 20.04 0.02
C LEU A 369 12.27 20.13 -1.23
N HIS A 370 12.84 20.07 -2.43
CA HIS A 370 12.06 20.04 -3.68
C HIS A 370 11.10 18.84 -3.74
N TYR A 371 11.60 17.64 -3.48
CA TYR A 371 10.78 16.42 -3.53
C TYR A 371 9.87 16.29 -2.30
N PHE A 372 10.35 16.68 -1.11
CA PHE A 372 9.57 16.67 0.13
C PHE A 372 8.36 17.62 0.05
N ASN A 373 8.56 18.85 -0.45
CA ASN A 373 7.46 19.81 -0.58
C ASN A 373 6.33 19.25 -1.45
N ARG A 374 6.68 18.62 -2.58
CA ARG A 374 5.70 18.02 -3.50
C ARG A 374 5.03 16.80 -2.90
N TRP A 375 5.79 15.91 -2.28
CA TRP A 375 5.26 14.75 -1.54
C TRP A 375 4.25 15.17 -0.47
N ALA A 376 4.62 16.12 0.40
CA ALA A 376 3.77 16.62 1.46
C ALA A 376 2.55 17.38 0.92
N ASN A 377 2.74 18.16 -0.15
CA ASN A 377 1.65 18.89 -0.79
C ASN A 377 0.59 17.96 -1.37
N HIS A 378 0.98 16.88 -2.04
CA HIS A 378 0.02 15.90 -2.58
C HIS A 378 -0.72 15.15 -1.46
N GLU A 379 -0.04 14.84 -0.35
CA GLU A 379 -0.70 14.29 0.84
C GLU A 379 -1.75 15.26 1.41
N HIS A 380 -1.38 16.52 1.59
CA HIS A 380 -2.28 17.53 2.11
C HIS A 380 -3.45 17.81 1.14
N SER A 381 -3.18 17.91 -0.17
CA SER A 381 -4.19 18.06 -1.20
C SER A 381 -5.20 16.91 -1.20
N ALA A 382 -4.75 15.65 -1.08
CA ALA A 382 -5.65 14.51 -1.02
C ALA A 382 -6.58 14.55 0.20
N LYS A 383 -6.08 15.01 1.35
CA LYS A 383 -6.91 15.24 2.55
C LYS A 383 -7.96 16.31 2.30
N LEU A 384 -7.57 17.44 1.70
CA LEU A 384 -8.48 18.54 1.38
C LEU A 384 -9.55 18.12 0.35
N ASP A 385 -9.20 17.33 -0.67
CA ASP A 385 -10.18 16.80 -1.63
C ASP A 385 -11.21 15.90 -0.94
N ALA A 386 -10.77 15.01 -0.04
CA ALA A 386 -11.66 14.14 0.71
C ALA A 386 -12.61 14.93 1.61
N GLU A 387 -12.10 15.92 2.34
CA GLU A 387 -12.91 16.81 3.18
C GLU A 387 -13.88 17.67 2.37
N PHE A 388 -13.42 18.20 1.23
CA PHE A 388 -14.25 18.97 0.32
C PHE A 388 -15.40 18.12 -0.21
N TYR A 389 -15.12 16.90 -0.65
CA TYR A 389 -16.14 15.99 -1.15
C TYR A 389 -17.15 15.61 -0.07
N GLN A 390 -16.73 15.32 1.16
CA GLN A 390 -17.68 15.05 2.26
C GLN A 390 -18.64 16.22 2.53
N LYS A 391 -18.16 17.48 2.39
CA LYS A 391 -19.01 18.67 2.52
C LYS A 391 -19.95 18.81 1.32
N THR A 392 -19.43 18.57 0.12
CA THR A 392 -20.19 18.65 -1.14
C THR A 392 -21.26 17.57 -1.24
N GLU A 393 -20.98 16.33 -0.83
CA GLU A 393 -21.91 15.20 -0.79
C GLU A 393 -23.11 15.52 0.10
N LYS A 394 -22.90 16.02 1.32
CA LYS A 394 -24.00 16.47 2.21
C LYS A 394 -24.87 17.56 1.58
N LYS A 395 -24.25 18.50 0.85
CA LYS A 395 -24.98 19.56 0.14
C LYS A 395 -25.77 19.00 -1.04
N MET A 396 -25.21 18.02 -1.76
CA MET A 396 -25.88 17.33 -2.86
C MET A 396 -27.06 16.48 -2.37
N GLU A 397 -26.95 15.79 -1.23
CA GLU A 397 -28.07 15.07 -0.61
C GLU A 397 -29.23 16.00 -0.23
N GLN A 398 -28.93 17.20 0.28
CA GLN A 398 -29.95 18.21 0.56
C GLN A 398 -30.65 18.71 -0.71
N MET A 399 -29.91 18.89 -1.81
CA MET A 399 -30.47 19.26 -3.11
C MET A 399 -31.30 18.15 -3.75
N GLN A 400 -30.93 16.88 -3.54
CA GLN A 400 -31.69 15.71 -3.96
C GLN A 400 -33.05 15.66 -3.23
N ASN A 401 -33.06 15.86 -1.91
CA ASN A 401 -34.29 15.88 -1.11
C ASN A 401 -35.22 17.06 -1.47
N SER A 402 -34.66 18.10 -2.08
CA SER A 402 -35.39 19.27 -2.57
C SER A 402 -35.98 19.07 -3.99
N GLY A 403 -35.72 17.91 -4.63
CA GLY A 403 -36.27 17.55 -5.94
C GLY A 403 -35.51 18.09 -7.16
N ASN A 404 -34.31 18.66 -6.97
CA ASN A 404 -33.59 19.36 -8.05
C ASN A 404 -32.58 18.48 -8.82
N LEU A 405 -32.19 17.31 -8.30
CA LEU A 405 -31.20 16.40 -8.92
C LEU A 405 -31.53 14.93 -8.63
N SER A 406 -31.24 14.05 -9.59
CA SER A 406 -31.36 12.59 -9.51
C SER A 406 -30.15 11.96 -8.82
N TRP A 407 -30.35 10.82 -8.14
CA TRP A 407 -29.30 10.04 -7.47
C TRP A 407 -28.13 9.65 -8.40
N ILE A 408 -28.42 9.41 -9.69
CA ILE A 408 -27.42 9.09 -10.73
C ILE A 408 -26.49 10.28 -11.01
N GLU A 409 -26.97 11.51 -10.77
CA GLU A 409 -26.22 12.74 -11.01
C GLU A 409 -25.23 13.08 -9.88
N VAL A 410 -25.20 12.31 -8.79
CA VAL A 410 -24.23 12.51 -7.69
C VAL A 410 -23.11 11.47 -7.75
N GLN A 411 -23.41 10.26 -8.24
CA GLN A 411 -22.47 9.14 -8.27
C GLN A 411 -21.22 9.39 -9.13
N PHE A 412 -21.34 10.16 -10.22
CA PHE A 412 -20.19 10.48 -11.07
C PHE A 412 -19.17 11.38 -10.35
N ALA A 413 -19.63 12.28 -9.47
CA ALA A 413 -18.77 13.17 -8.71
C ALA A 413 -17.94 12.38 -7.71
N LYS A 414 -18.55 11.38 -7.06
CA LYS A 414 -17.84 10.44 -6.18
C LYS A 414 -16.70 9.74 -6.90
N GLN A 415 -16.99 9.14 -8.06
CA GLN A 415 -16.00 8.42 -8.86
C GLN A 415 -14.85 9.34 -9.30
N ALA A 416 -15.17 10.59 -9.68
CA ALA A 416 -14.16 11.58 -10.04
C ALA A 416 -13.26 11.96 -8.84
N VAL A 417 -13.84 12.15 -7.65
CA VAL A 417 -13.07 12.42 -6.42
C VAL A 417 -12.19 11.23 -6.05
N ASP A 418 -12.72 10.02 -6.09
CA ASP A 418 -11.95 8.80 -5.81
C ASP A 418 -10.76 8.68 -6.79
N ALA A 419 -10.97 9.01 -8.07
CA ALA A 419 -9.91 9.05 -9.07
C ALA A 419 -8.84 10.12 -8.75
N VAL A 420 -9.25 11.34 -8.35
CA VAL A 420 -8.32 12.39 -7.91
C VAL A 420 -7.51 11.95 -6.70
N ILE A 421 -8.15 11.45 -5.64
CA ILE A 421 -7.47 11.04 -4.41
C ILE A 421 -6.47 9.92 -4.71
N LYS A 422 -6.88 8.90 -5.46
CA LYS A 422 -6.01 7.78 -5.86
C LYS A 422 -4.80 8.26 -6.68
N ALA A 423 -5.03 9.18 -7.62
CA ALA A 423 -3.96 9.75 -8.44
C ALA A 423 -3.03 10.65 -7.61
N ARG A 424 -3.54 11.42 -6.63
CA ARG A 424 -2.71 12.22 -5.71
C ARG A 424 -1.85 11.36 -4.79
N ILE A 425 -2.38 10.25 -4.27
CA ILE A 425 -1.56 9.29 -3.52
C ILE A 425 -0.46 8.70 -4.41
N THR A 426 -0.77 8.42 -5.67
CA THR A 426 0.23 7.93 -6.64
C THR A 426 1.29 8.99 -6.94
N LEU A 427 0.89 10.26 -7.11
CA LEU A 427 1.80 11.39 -7.31
C LEU A 427 2.67 11.65 -6.07
N LYS A 428 2.10 11.62 -4.87
CA LYS A 428 2.85 11.68 -3.60
C LYS A 428 4.01 10.70 -3.64
N TRP A 429 3.73 9.43 -3.91
CA TRP A 429 4.74 8.38 -3.90
C TRP A 429 5.65 8.38 -5.13
N SER A 430 5.22 8.92 -6.27
CA SER A 430 6.08 9.09 -7.44
C SER A 430 7.18 10.12 -7.19
N TYR A 431 6.94 11.16 -6.38
CA TYR A 431 7.98 12.10 -5.94
C TYR A 431 9.00 11.47 -4.99
N CYS A 432 8.54 10.62 -4.07
CA CYS A 432 9.45 9.81 -3.24
C CYS A 432 10.34 8.91 -4.09
N MET A 433 9.74 8.23 -5.09
CA MET A 433 10.50 7.42 -6.06
C MET A 433 11.51 8.28 -6.84
N ALA A 434 11.08 9.41 -7.40
CA ALA A 434 11.91 10.31 -8.21
C ALA A 434 13.14 10.83 -7.46
N PHE A 435 13.01 11.08 -6.15
CA PHE A 435 14.14 11.52 -5.32
C PHE A 435 15.31 10.53 -5.35
N TYR A 436 15.01 9.23 -5.25
CA TYR A 436 15.98 8.14 -5.21
C TYR A 436 16.36 7.57 -6.59
N LEU A 437 15.66 7.96 -7.66
CA LEU A 437 16.00 7.53 -9.00
C LEU A 437 17.26 8.24 -9.51
N LYS A 438 18.18 7.46 -10.09
CA LYS A 438 19.33 7.98 -10.82
C LYS A 438 18.91 8.42 -12.22
N ARG A 439 19.30 9.64 -12.61
CA ARG A 439 19.00 10.20 -13.93
C ARG A 439 19.48 9.29 -15.08
N ASN A 440 18.54 8.93 -15.95
CA ASN A 440 18.73 8.26 -17.23
C ASN A 440 17.51 8.51 -18.15
N ASN A 441 17.54 8.03 -19.39
CA ASN A 441 16.46 8.24 -20.37
C ASN A 441 15.08 7.78 -19.85
N MET A 442 15.03 6.68 -19.10
CA MET A 442 13.77 6.16 -18.53
C MET A 442 13.24 7.04 -17.41
N THR A 443 14.12 7.62 -16.60
CA THR A 443 13.68 8.58 -15.57
C THR A 443 13.12 9.86 -16.19
N GLU A 444 13.60 10.28 -17.36
CA GLU A 444 13.03 11.43 -18.05
C GLU A 444 11.60 11.14 -18.52
N LEU A 445 11.40 9.97 -19.14
CA LEU A 445 10.09 9.48 -19.56
C LEU A 445 9.13 9.36 -18.36
N PHE A 446 9.59 8.79 -17.25
CA PHE A 446 8.82 8.70 -16.01
C PHE A 446 8.38 10.08 -15.51
N GLU A 447 9.27 11.08 -15.53
CA GLU A 447 8.93 12.44 -15.11
C GLU A 447 7.98 13.15 -16.09
N ASP A 448 8.03 12.84 -17.38
CA ASP A 448 7.05 13.32 -18.36
C ASP A 448 5.67 12.70 -18.08
N ASN A 449 5.61 11.39 -17.81
CA ASN A 449 4.39 10.70 -17.39
C ASN A 449 3.84 11.26 -16.06
N GLN A 450 4.73 11.56 -15.10
CA GLN A 450 4.37 12.19 -13.83
C GLN A 450 3.76 13.58 -14.05
N ARG A 451 4.38 14.42 -14.89
CA ARG A 451 3.88 15.76 -15.24
C ARG A 451 2.50 15.67 -15.90
N ASP A 452 2.33 14.76 -16.84
CA ASP A 452 1.08 14.57 -17.57
C ASP A 452 -0.06 14.14 -16.63
N LEU A 453 0.23 13.24 -15.67
CA LEU A 453 -0.71 12.86 -14.62
C LEU A 453 -1.02 14.03 -13.68
N GLU A 454 -0.01 14.76 -13.21
CA GLU A 454 -0.20 15.92 -12.32
C GLU A 454 -1.11 16.96 -12.96
N ARG A 455 -0.88 17.32 -14.22
CA ARG A 455 -1.74 18.23 -14.97
C ARG A 455 -3.18 17.71 -15.08
N ALA A 456 -3.35 16.43 -15.38
CA ALA A 456 -4.68 15.83 -15.48
C ALA A 456 -5.44 15.92 -14.15
N VAL A 457 -4.74 15.66 -13.03
CA VAL A 457 -5.28 15.72 -11.67
C VAL A 457 -5.65 17.14 -11.27
N GLU A 458 -4.79 18.13 -11.53
CA GLU A 458 -5.11 19.52 -11.18
C GLU A 458 -6.26 20.08 -12.02
N ASN A 459 -6.35 19.71 -13.30
CA ASN A 459 -7.51 20.07 -14.13
C ASN A 459 -8.81 19.47 -13.58
N LEU A 460 -8.80 18.20 -13.14
CA LEU A 460 -9.97 17.56 -12.54
C LEU A 460 -10.34 18.17 -11.20
N GLY A 461 -9.34 18.40 -10.34
CA GLY A 461 -9.52 19.08 -9.05
C GLY A 461 -10.11 20.47 -9.22
N TYR A 462 -9.63 21.24 -10.20
CA TYR A 462 -10.18 22.55 -10.55
C TYR A 462 -11.66 22.46 -10.96
N LEU A 463 -12.03 21.51 -11.83
CA LEU A 463 -13.44 21.31 -12.22
C LEU A 463 -14.32 20.92 -11.03
N LEU A 464 -13.83 20.08 -10.12
CA LEU A 464 -14.56 19.66 -8.93
C LEU A 464 -14.76 20.79 -7.91
N GLU A 465 -13.82 21.72 -7.83
CA GLU A 465 -13.90 22.88 -6.94
C GLU A 465 -14.73 24.05 -7.51
N GLN A 466 -15.17 23.99 -8.78
CA GLN A 466 -16.07 24.99 -9.34
C GLN A 466 -17.48 24.86 -8.76
N ASN A 467 -18.03 25.98 -8.27
CA ASN A 467 -19.38 26.01 -7.68
C ASN A 467 -20.46 25.72 -8.73
N ILE A 468 -21.17 24.60 -8.54
CA ILE A 468 -22.40 24.22 -9.23
C ILE A 468 -23.50 25.24 -8.88
N SER A 469 -23.61 26.32 -9.67
CA SER A 469 -24.53 27.42 -9.37
C SER A 469 -25.75 27.45 -10.30
N ASP A 470 -25.63 26.91 -11.53
CA ASP A 470 -26.68 26.99 -12.56
C ASP A 470 -27.00 25.61 -13.15
N THR A 471 -28.29 25.25 -13.20
CA THR A 471 -28.78 23.91 -13.63
C THR A 471 -28.37 23.53 -15.07
N ASP A 472 -28.34 24.49 -15.99
CA ASP A 472 -27.91 24.26 -17.39
C ASP A 472 -26.40 23.98 -17.51
N SER A 473 -25.61 24.46 -16.55
CA SER A 473 -24.16 24.20 -16.49
C SER A 473 -23.84 22.79 -15.97
N ILE A 474 -24.79 22.13 -15.29
CA ILE A 474 -24.58 20.83 -14.62
C ILE A 474 -24.35 19.71 -15.64
N ALA A 475 -25.11 19.68 -16.74
CA ALA A 475 -24.95 18.64 -17.75
C ALA A 475 -23.58 18.72 -18.43
N LYS A 476 -23.14 19.94 -18.78
CA LYS A 476 -21.80 20.18 -19.35
C LYS A 476 -20.70 19.86 -18.34
N LEU A 477 -20.83 20.35 -17.11
CA LEU A 477 -19.87 20.08 -16.04
C LEU A 477 -19.75 18.58 -15.73
N ARG A 478 -20.86 17.84 -15.75
CA ARG A 478 -20.86 16.37 -15.62
C ARG A 478 -20.06 15.71 -16.74
N GLN A 479 -20.29 16.10 -17.98
CA GLN A 479 -19.56 15.56 -19.13
C GLN A 479 -18.06 15.87 -19.00
N ASP A 480 -17.71 17.11 -18.67
CA ASP A 480 -16.32 17.57 -18.51
C ASP A 480 -15.62 16.81 -17.37
N ILE A 481 -16.26 16.68 -16.20
CA ILE A 481 -15.74 15.91 -15.05
C ILE A 481 -15.57 14.44 -15.41
N THR A 482 -16.53 13.83 -16.09
CA THR A 482 -16.47 12.40 -16.45
C THR A 482 -15.35 12.13 -17.44
N ASN A 483 -15.23 12.95 -18.49
CA ASN A 483 -14.16 12.86 -19.47
C ASN A 483 -12.79 13.07 -18.82
N GLN A 484 -12.69 14.06 -17.95
CA GLN A 484 -11.43 14.38 -17.27
C GLN A 484 -11.06 13.30 -16.24
N ALA A 485 -12.02 12.69 -15.54
CA ALA A 485 -11.80 11.55 -14.65
C ALA A 485 -11.28 10.32 -15.42
N ALA A 486 -11.86 10.02 -16.58
CA ALA A 486 -11.36 8.97 -17.45
C ALA A 486 -9.93 9.26 -17.93
N TYR A 487 -9.63 10.52 -18.26
CA TYR A 487 -8.28 10.92 -18.66
C TYR A 487 -7.27 10.81 -17.52
N VAL A 488 -7.64 11.19 -16.29
CA VAL A 488 -6.82 10.99 -15.08
C VAL A 488 -6.53 9.52 -14.88
N GLN A 489 -7.54 8.64 -14.98
CA GLN A 489 -7.34 7.20 -14.83
C GLN A 489 -6.42 6.64 -15.91
N LYS A 490 -6.56 7.08 -17.17
CA LYS A 490 -5.66 6.68 -18.26
C LYS A 490 -4.21 7.10 -18.00
N ARG A 491 -3.97 8.34 -17.55
CA ARG A 491 -2.62 8.82 -17.22
C ARG A 491 -2.03 8.13 -16.00
N HIS A 492 -2.87 7.81 -15.02
CA HIS A 492 -2.52 7.01 -13.85
C HIS A 492 -2.01 5.63 -14.27
N ASP A 493 -2.76 4.95 -15.15
CA ASP A 493 -2.42 3.62 -15.64
C ASP A 493 -1.12 3.62 -16.46
N ILE A 494 -0.93 4.62 -17.33
CA ILE A 494 0.32 4.76 -18.11
C ILE A 494 1.53 4.90 -17.19
N LEU A 495 1.46 5.77 -16.17
CA LEU A 495 2.55 5.95 -15.20
C LEU A 495 2.84 4.64 -14.45
N MET A 496 1.80 3.92 -14.03
CA MET A 496 1.92 2.66 -13.30
C MET A 496 2.53 1.55 -14.16
N ASP A 497 2.08 1.38 -15.41
CA ASP A 497 2.59 0.37 -16.33
C ASP A 497 4.02 0.64 -16.77
N ASP A 498 4.35 1.90 -17.07
CA ASP A 498 5.72 2.33 -17.38
C ASP A 498 6.67 2.08 -16.19
N THR A 499 6.23 2.41 -14.98
CA THR A 499 7.00 2.15 -13.77
C THR A 499 7.22 0.65 -13.55
N LEU A 500 6.18 -0.17 -13.71
CA LEU A 500 6.31 -1.62 -13.59
C LEU A 500 7.30 -2.19 -14.62
N ARG A 501 7.22 -1.76 -15.89
CA ARG A 501 8.17 -2.14 -16.93
C ARG A 501 9.60 -1.77 -16.56
N GLY A 502 9.82 -0.54 -16.10
CA GLY A 502 11.15 -0.10 -15.69
C GLY A 502 11.73 -0.88 -14.49
N TYR A 503 10.89 -1.42 -13.59
CA TYR A 503 11.35 -2.35 -12.56
C TYR A 503 11.69 -3.74 -13.11
N LEU A 504 10.91 -4.26 -14.05
CA LEU A 504 11.12 -5.58 -14.65
C LEU A 504 12.36 -5.63 -15.55
N GLU A 505 12.63 -4.56 -16.30
CA GLU A 505 13.75 -4.46 -17.23
C GLU A 505 15.07 -4.06 -16.54
N VAL A 506 15.05 -3.80 -15.22
CA VAL A 506 16.19 -3.25 -14.44
C VAL A 506 16.66 -1.88 -14.99
N SER A 507 15.83 -1.23 -15.80
CA SER A 507 16.09 0.07 -16.41
C SER A 507 16.13 1.20 -15.37
N TYR A 508 15.46 1.01 -14.23
CA TYR A 508 15.75 1.74 -13.00
C TYR A 508 16.94 1.09 -12.30
N SER A 509 18.15 1.37 -12.83
CA SER A 509 19.39 0.80 -12.31
C SER A 509 19.47 0.95 -10.79
N ALA A 510 19.70 -0.17 -10.10
CA ALA A 510 20.05 -0.21 -8.69
C ALA A 510 21.48 0.30 -8.45
N GLY A 511 21.75 1.55 -8.87
CA GLY A 511 22.93 2.28 -8.40
C GLY A 511 22.64 2.75 -6.99
N ASP A 512 22.85 1.86 -6.02
CA ASP A 512 22.72 2.04 -4.57
C ASP A 512 21.50 2.89 -4.15
N TRP A 513 20.33 2.23 -4.20
CA TRP A 513 19.15 2.65 -3.45
C TRP A 513 19.41 2.73 -1.94
#